data_AF-A0A091AZ88-F1
#
_entry.id   AF-A0A091AZ88-F1
#
_cell.length_a   1.000
_cell.length_b   1.000
_cell.length_c   1.000
_cell.angle_alpha   90.00
_cell.angle_beta   90.00
_cell.angle_gamma   90.00
#
_symmetry.space_group_name_H-M   'P 1'
#
loop_
_entity.id
_entity.type
_entity.pdbx_description
1 polymer ?
#
loop_
_entity_poly.entity_id
_entity_poly.type
_entity_poly.pdbx_seq_one_letter_code
_entity_poly.pdbx_strand_id
1 'polypeptide(L)'
;MHPDDWRLINGDFLEAIPATLARARGNATARALAQNPWLIRRKSDGRYLAVRRGDVLRELQRGALTPELRDDVAQLPGIDLAGEAPRPLTGLLDRLHALGLDEEAYGERTGLPLVAEPGTLAHAGRDRYRRPLWLRHAVAQAWRAMRVAALRDGVVLEAISGYRSHDYQLGIFRRKLARGQTVDDILAVNAAPGFSEHHSGCALDIGTPGEPPAEESFERTPAFAWLQTHAADFGFAMSYPRGNPHGIVYEPWHWFHALS
;
A
#
# COMPACT_ATOMS: atom_id res chain seq x y z
N MET A 1 9.15 19.67 -7.55
CA MET A 1 8.40 18.47 -7.98
C MET A 1 6.94 18.75 -7.77
N HIS A 2 6.13 18.78 -8.84
CA HIS A 2 4.69 19.02 -8.73
C HIS A 2 4.02 17.84 -8.00
N PRO A 3 2.93 18.03 -7.24
CA PRO A 3 2.25 16.91 -6.57
C PRO A 3 1.82 15.77 -7.51
N ASP A 4 1.55 16.08 -8.78
CA ASP A 4 1.22 15.08 -9.80
C ASP A 4 2.42 14.28 -10.30
N ASP A 5 3.64 14.72 -10.01
CA ASP A 5 4.89 14.01 -10.31
C ASP A 5 5.37 13.18 -9.11
N TRP A 6 4.68 13.26 -7.96
CA TRP A 6 5.06 12.51 -6.78
C TRP A 6 4.85 11.02 -7.01
N ARG A 7 5.93 10.26 -6.89
CA ARG A 7 5.94 8.80 -6.98
C ARG A 7 6.50 8.21 -5.70
N LEU A 8 6.02 7.04 -5.30
CA LEU A 8 6.75 6.16 -4.40
C LEU A 8 7.54 5.20 -5.27
N ILE A 9 8.82 5.00 -4.97
CA ILE A 9 9.70 4.06 -5.66
C ILE A 9 9.95 2.90 -4.69
N ASN A 10 9.57 1.69 -5.09
CA ASN A 10 9.67 0.48 -4.29
C ASN A 10 10.97 -0.28 -4.58
N GLY A 11 11.83 -0.42 -3.58
CA GLY A 11 12.88 -1.44 -3.52
C GLY A 11 12.40 -2.69 -2.77
N ASP A 12 13.30 -3.59 -2.43
CA ASP A 12 12.97 -4.87 -1.78
C ASP A 12 12.78 -4.72 -0.27
N PHE A 13 13.55 -3.83 0.36
CA PHE A 13 13.50 -3.54 1.80
C PHE A 13 13.23 -2.06 2.09
N LEU A 14 13.48 -1.21 1.10
CA LEU A 14 13.39 0.23 1.18
C LEU A 14 12.39 0.77 0.17
N GLU A 15 11.93 1.97 0.45
CA GLU A 15 11.15 2.78 -0.47
C GLU A 15 11.73 4.20 -0.50
N ALA A 16 11.74 4.82 -1.69
CA ALA A 16 11.99 6.25 -1.80
C ALA A 16 10.66 6.98 -1.95
N ILE A 17 10.44 7.97 -1.09
CA ILE A 17 9.26 8.85 -1.14
C ILE A 17 9.70 10.31 -1.27
N PRO A 18 8.86 11.19 -1.84
CA PRO A 18 9.14 12.61 -1.91
C PRO A 18 9.32 13.17 -0.49
N ALA A 19 10.44 13.83 -0.23
CA ALA A 19 10.77 14.38 1.07
C ALA A 19 9.71 15.38 1.57
N THR A 20 9.04 16.06 0.65
CA THR A 20 7.94 17.01 0.92
C THR A 20 6.70 16.34 1.52
N LEU A 21 6.51 15.04 1.32
CA LEU A 21 5.39 14.27 1.89
C LEU A 21 5.68 13.77 3.31
N ALA A 22 6.94 13.77 3.72
CA ALA A 22 7.35 13.32 5.03
C ALA A 22 7.11 14.39 6.10
N ARG A 23 6.56 13.99 7.25
CA ARG A 23 6.50 14.85 8.43
C ARG A 23 7.85 14.82 9.13
N ALA A 24 8.60 15.91 9.08
CA ALA A 24 9.85 16.04 9.81
C ALA A 24 9.61 15.93 11.32
N ARG A 25 10.37 15.09 12.02
CA ARG A 25 10.52 15.14 13.48
C ARG A 25 11.91 15.70 13.79
N GLY A 26 11.96 16.94 14.27
CA GLY A 26 13.20 17.64 14.65
C GLY A 26 13.88 18.46 13.53
N ASN A 27 14.72 19.40 13.96
CA ASN A 27 15.29 20.45 13.10
C ASN A 27 16.33 19.94 12.08
N ALA A 28 17.14 18.93 12.44
CA ALA A 28 18.13 18.35 11.54
C ALA A 28 17.47 17.59 10.38
N THR A 29 16.43 16.80 10.69
CA THR A 29 15.60 16.10 9.72
C THR A 29 14.88 17.08 8.80
N ALA A 30 14.29 18.15 9.34
CA ALA A 30 13.64 19.18 8.54
C ALA A 30 14.59 19.84 7.53
N ARG A 31 15.83 20.16 7.94
CA ARG A 31 16.85 20.73 7.06
C ARG A 31 17.29 19.76 5.96
N ALA A 32 17.48 18.48 6.30
CA ALA A 32 17.84 17.44 5.34
C ALA A 32 16.72 17.22 4.29
N LEU A 33 15.45 17.25 4.72
CA LEU A 33 14.29 17.12 3.84
C LEU A 33 14.10 18.34 2.92
N ALA A 34 14.36 19.56 3.41
CA ALA A 34 14.25 20.77 2.59
C ALA A 34 15.27 20.81 1.43
N GLN A 35 16.40 20.15 1.58
CA GLN A 35 17.51 20.18 0.62
C GLN A 35 17.55 18.96 -0.31
N ASN A 36 16.66 17.97 -0.16
CA ASN A 36 16.71 16.74 -0.94
C ASN A 36 15.32 16.35 -1.43
N PRO A 37 15.17 15.92 -2.71
CA PRO A 37 13.87 15.54 -3.26
C PRO A 37 13.33 14.23 -2.68
N TRP A 38 14.21 13.30 -2.28
CA TRP A 38 13.83 11.95 -1.90
C TRP A 38 14.26 11.59 -0.48
N LEU A 39 13.40 10.84 0.21
CA LEU A 39 13.60 10.26 1.51
C LEU A 39 13.54 8.74 1.41
N ILE A 40 14.58 8.08 1.89
CA ILE A 40 14.70 6.62 1.91
C ILE A 40 14.13 6.12 3.24
N ARG A 41 13.08 5.30 3.15
CA ARG A 41 12.34 4.71 4.26
C ARG A 41 12.47 3.20 4.22
N ARG A 42 12.68 2.57 5.39
CA ARG A 42 12.62 1.11 5.52
C ARG A 42 11.18 0.64 5.62
N LYS A 43 10.81 -0.35 4.81
CA LYS A 43 9.43 -0.85 4.73
C LYS A 43 8.97 -1.52 6.02
N SER A 44 9.84 -2.31 6.65
CA SER A 44 9.51 -3.14 7.82
C SER A 44 9.10 -2.37 9.09
N ASP A 45 9.63 -1.16 9.31
CA ASP A 45 9.33 -0.35 10.50
C ASP A 45 9.04 1.12 10.20
N GLY A 46 9.11 1.52 8.93
CA GLY A 46 8.85 2.86 8.47
C GLY A 46 9.88 3.90 8.88
N ARG A 47 11.05 3.51 9.41
CA ARG A 47 12.11 4.47 9.79
C ARG A 47 12.74 5.09 8.55
N TYR A 48 12.98 6.40 8.63
CA TYR A 48 13.75 7.13 7.63
C TYR A 48 15.24 6.93 7.87
N LEU A 49 15.97 6.47 6.85
CA LEU A 49 17.38 6.08 6.97
C LEU A 49 18.32 7.06 6.26
N ALA A 50 17.89 7.61 5.12
CA ALA A 50 18.72 8.47 4.29
C ALA A 50 17.87 9.46 3.47
N VAL A 51 18.51 10.49 2.94
CA VAL A 51 17.96 11.37 1.90
C VAL A 51 18.78 11.22 0.62
N ARG A 52 18.15 11.43 -0.53
CA ARG A 52 18.78 11.26 -1.84
C ARG A 52 18.49 12.44 -2.77
N ARG A 53 19.49 12.86 -3.54
CA ARG A 53 19.42 13.85 -4.62
C ARG A 53 20.28 13.38 -5.79
N GLY A 54 19.65 12.99 -6.90
CA GLY A 54 20.38 12.34 -8.00
C GLY A 54 21.09 11.08 -7.50
N ASP A 55 22.39 10.98 -7.73
CA ASP A 55 23.22 9.87 -7.26
C ASP A 55 23.79 10.07 -5.85
N VAL A 56 23.57 11.25 -5.26
CA VAL A 56 24.06 11.56 -3.92
C VAL A 56 23.09 11.01 -2.88
N LEU A 57 23.58 10.05 -2.09
CA LEU A 57 22.89 9.47 -0.93
C LEU A 57 23.54 9.95 0.37
N ARG A 58 22.74 10.43 1.31
CA ARG A 58 23.20 10.85 2.63
C ARG A 58 22.38 10.20 3.74
N GLU A 59 23.03 9.44 4.60
CA GLU A 59 22.39 8.86 5.78
C GLU A 59 21.95 9.95 6.77
N LEU A 60 20.79 9.75 7.40
CA LEU A 60 20.27 10.60 8.47
C LEU A 60 20.97 10.32 9.81
N GLN A 61 21.45 9.09 9.99
CA GLN A 61 22.26 8.64 11.12
C GLN A 61 23.41 7.79 10.59
N ARG A 62 24.62 7.96 11.16
CA ARG A 62 25.79 7.18 10.73
C ARG A 62 25.53 5.69 10.93
N GLY A 63 25.71 4.91 9.86
CA GLY A 63 25.49 3.46 9.89
C GLY A 63 24.03 3.06 9.79
N ALA A 64 23.13 3.97 9.38
CA ALA A 64 21.72 3.65 9.18
C ALA A 64 21.49 2.63 8.05
N LEU A 65 22.37 2.58 7.05
CA LEU A 65 22.31 1.60 5.97
C LEU A 65 23.36 0.50 6.18
N THR A 66 22.87 -0.70 6.49
CA THR A 66 23.65 -1.94 6.45
C THR A 66 24.09 -2.25 5.01
N PRO A 67 25.06 -3.17 4.78
CA PRO A 67 25.47 -3.54 3.42
C PRO A 67 24.30 -3.97 2.52
N GLU A 68 23.44 -4.86 3.01
CA GLU A 68 22.22 -5.31 2.31
C GLU A 68 21.30 -4.14 1.92
N LEU A 69 21.10 -3.18 2.83
CA LEU A 69 20.29 -1.99 2.55
C LEU A 69 20.96 -1.06 1.54
N ARG A 70 22.30 -1.03 1.44
CA ARG A 70 22.99 -0.22 0.42
C ARG A 70 22.78 -0.79 -0.97
N ASP A 71 22.80 -2.12 -1.10
CA ASP A 71 22.55 -2.78 -2.38
C ASP A 71 21.13 -2.48 -2.88
N ASP A 72 20.13 -2.53 -1.98
CA ASP A 72 18.75 -2.15 -2.31
C ASP A 72 18.64 -0.66 -2.72
N VAL A 73 19.31 0.26 -2.00
CA VAL A 73 19.34 1.68 -2.40
C VAL A 73 19.97 1.88 -3.78
N ALA A 74 21.02 1.13 -4.12
CA ALA A 74 21.71 1.23 -5.40
C ALA A 74 20.82 0.81 -6.59
N GLN A 75 19.78 0.01 -6.35
CA GLN A 75 18.81 -0.40 -7.37
C GLN A 75 17.68 0.62 -7.58
N LEU A 76 17.34 1.45 -6.58
CA LEU A 76 16.29 2.46 -6.68
C LEU A 76 16.36 3.41 -7.90
N PRO A 77 17.52 3.90 -8.38
CA PRO A 77 17.59 4.74 -9.59
C PRO A 77 17.04 4.03 -10.83
N GLY A 78 17.35 2.75 -11.02
CA GLY A 78 16.87 1.99 -12.17
C GLY A 78 15.35 1.78 -12.12
N ILE A 79 14.79 1.72 -10.92
CA ILE A 79 13.34 1.53 -10.70
C ILE A 79 12.57 2.80 -11.04
N ASP A 80 13.09 3.98 -10.66
CA ASP A 80 12.50 5.29 -11.02
C ASP A 80 12.31 5.43 -12.54
N LEU A 81 13.22 4.84 -13.31
CA LEU A 81 13.21 4.86 -14.79
C LEU A 81 12.42 3.71 -15.42
N ALA A 82 12.14 2.64 -14.68
CA ALA A 82 11.51 1.41 -15.19
C ALA A 82 9.96 1.41 -15.15
N GLY A 83 9.33 2.44 -14.57
CA GLY A 83 7.87 2.53 -14.49
C GLY A 83 7.25 1.58 -13.45
N GLU A 84 6.03 1.08 -13.71
CA GLU A 84 5.27 0.26 -12.75
C GLU A 84 5.58 -1.25 -12.84
N ALA A 85 6.72 -1.62 -13.44
CA ALA A 85 7.12 -3.02 -13.59
C ALA A 85 7.12 -3.75 -12.24
N PRO A 86 6.61 -4.99 -12.16
CA PRO A 86 6.52 -5.73 -10.91
C PRO A 86 7.92 -6.04 -10.34
N ARG A 87 8.04 -5.99 -9.01
CA ARG A 87 9.22 -6.42 -8.27
C ARG A 87 9.31 -7.94 -8.21
N PRO A 88 10.53 -8.51 -8.18
CA PRO A 88 10.71 -9.95 -7.97
C PRO A 88 10.06 -10.43 -6.67
N LEU A 89 9.48 -11.63 -6.69
CA LEU A 89 8.84 -12.25 -5.51
C LEU A 89 9.83 -13.02 -4.63
N THR A 90 11.10 -13.15 -5.02
CA THR A 90 12.05 -14.07 -4.36
C THR A 90 12.14 -13.83 -2.86
N GLY A 91 12.30 -12.59 -2.42
CA GLY A 91 12.36 -12.28 -0.99
C GLY A 91 11.04 -12.44 -0.25
N LEU A 92 9.90 -12.51 -0.93
CA LEU A 92 8.60 -12.76 -0.31
C LEU A 92 8.42 -14.25 0.01
N LEU A 93 8.82 -15.14 -0.89
CA LEU A 93 8.61 -16.59 -0.74
C LEU A 93 9.31 -17.12 0.53
N ASP A 94 10.57 -16.73 0.75
CA ASP A 94 11.31 -17.07 1.97
C ASP A 94 10.58 -16.59 3.26
N ARG A 95 9.93 -15.42 3.19
CA ARG A 95 9.16 -14.84 4.31
C ARG A 95 7.84 -15.57 4.55
N LEU A 96 7.21 -16.09 3.51
CA LEU A 96 6.01 -16.94 3.62
C LEU A 96 6.35 -18.29 4.24
N HIS A 97 7.41 -18.95 3.78
CA HIS A 97 7.85 -20.23 4.33
C HIS A 97 8.25 -20.09 5.81
N ALA A 98 8.86 -18.97 6.21
CA ALA A 98 9.15 -18.67 7.61
C ALA A 98 7.89 -18.52 8.50
N LEU A 99 6.71 -18.28 7.92
CA LEU A 99 5.42 -18.31 8.60
C LEU A 99 4.74 -19.69 8.56
N GLY A 100 5.39 -20.69 7.96
CA GLY A 100 4.80 -22.01 7.73
C GLY A 100 3.71 -22.00 6.65
N LEU A 101 3.74 -21.02 5.75
CA LEU A 101 2.76 -20.89 4.67
C LEU A 101 3.38 -21.32 3.35
N ASP A 102 2.82 -22.39 2.78
CA ASP A 102 3.08 -22.82 1.41
C ASP A 102 2.22 -21.99 0.44
N GLU A 103 2.87 -21.30 -0.49
CA GLU A 103 2.24 -20.37 -1.41
C GLU A 103 1.32 -21.06 -2.41
N GLU A 104 1.68 -22.26 -2.87
CA GLU A 104 0.89 -23.02 -3.84
C GLU A 104 -0.40 -23.52 -3.18
N ALA A 105 -0.28 -24.19 -2.03
CA ALA A 105 -1.42 -24.69 -1.27
C ALA A 105 -2.32 -23.56 -0.74
N TYR A 106 -1.76 -22.39 -0.38
CA TYR A 106 -2.56 -21.23 0.00
C TYR A 106 -3.31 -20.65 -1.20
N GLY A 107 -2.64 -20.50 -2.34
CA GLY A 107 -3.24 -20.01 -3.59
C GLY A 107 -4.36 -20.93 -4.09
N GLU A 108 -4.15 -22.26 -4.08
CA GLU A 108 -5.16 -23.24 -4.46
C GLU A 108 -6.39 -23.21 -3.55
N ARG A 109 -6.17 -23.13 -2.22
CA ARG A 109 -7.25 -23.13 -1.23
C ARG A 109 -8.11 -21.87 -1.30
N THR A 110 -7.49 -20.71 -1.55
CA THR A 110 -8.16 -19.40 -1.50
C THR A 110 -8.52 -18.85 -2.88
N GLY A 111 -7.93 -19.38 -3.95
CA GLY A 111 -8.03 -18.79 -5.29
C GLY A 111 -7.38 -17.41 -5.42
N LEU A 112 -6.64 -16.94 -4.41
CA LEU A 112 -5.92 -15.66 -4.46
C LEU A 112 -4.57 -15.87 -5.18
N PRO A 113 -4.19 -15.01 -6.12
CA PRO A 113 -2.88 -15.10 -6.78
C PRO A 113 -1.78 -14.46 -5.91
N LEU A 114 -0.53 -14.84 -6.19
CA LEU A 114 0.61 -14.06 -5.74
C LEU A 114 0.64 -12.70 -6.46
N VAL A 115 0.84 -11.65 -5.68
CA VAL A 115 0.82 -10.25 -6.12
C VAL A 115 2.17 -9.63 -5.83
N ALA A 116 2.92 -9.37 -6.90
CA ALA A 116 4.15 -8.58 -6.84
C ALA A 116 3.85 -7.11 -6.55
N GLU A 117 4.75 -6.46 -5.82
CA GLU A 117 4.68 -5.01 -5.64
C GLU A 117 5.06 -4.29 -6.95
N PRO A 118 4.38 -3.20 -7.33
CA PRO A 118 4.83 -2.39 -8.45
C PRO A 118 6.11 -1.64 -8.10
N GLY A 119 7.03 -1.48 -9.06
CA GLY A 119 8.28 -0.73 -8.88
C GLY A 119 8.06 0.76 -8.57
N THR A 120 7.00 1.35 -9.12
CA THR A 120 6.59 2.71 -8.79
C THR A 120 5.07 2.82 -8.57
N LEU A 121 4.67 3.78 -7.74
CA LEU A 121 3.26 4.12 -7.47
C LEU A 121 3.06 5.62 -7.56
N ALA A 122 1.89 6.06 -7.99
CA ALA A 122 1.48 7.46 -8.03
C ALA A 122 0.88 7.92 -6.70
N HIS A 123 1.17 9.16 -6.33
CA HIS A 123 0.51 9.83 -5.21
C HIS A 123 -0.97 10.08 -5.54
N ALA A 124 -1.88 9.50 -4.76
CA ALA A 124 -3.33 9.57 -4.97
C ALA A 124 -4.04 10.50 -3.96
N GLY A 125 -3.28 11.39 -3.31
CA GLY A 125 -3.78 12.28 -2.26
C GLY A 125 -3.44 11.75 -0.88
N ARG A 126 -4.34 11.96 0.09
CA ARG A 126 -4.15 11.51 1.47
C ARG A 126 -5.33 10.68 1.92
N ASP A 127 -5.04 9.68 2.74
CA ASP A 127 -6.07 8.92 3.44
C ASP A 127 -6.70 9.75 4.58
N ARG A 128 -7.72 9.19 5.24
CA ARG A 128 -8.41 9.80 6.38
C ARG A 128 -7.50 10.15 7.56
N TYR A 129 -6.35 9.48 7.68
CA TYR A 129 -5.33 9.74 8.70
C TYR A 129 -4.26 10.74 8.24
N ARG A 130 -4.47 11.38 7.09
CA ARG A 130 -3.56 12.36 6.48
C ARG A 130 -2.22 11.76 6.04
N ARG A 131 -2.13 10.44 5.91
CA ARG A 131 -0.95 9.76 5.35
C ARG A 131 -1.02 9.83 3.82
N PRO A 132 0.12 9.90 3.10
CA PRO A 132 0.12 9.82 1.65
C PRO A 132 -0.56 8.52 1.19
N LEU A 133 -1.48 8.63 0.24
CA LEU A 133 -2.12 7.49 -0.42
C LEU A 133 -1.34 7.16 -1.69
N TRP A 134 -1.00 5.89 -1.87
CA TRP A 134 -0.24 5.40 -3.01
C TRP A 134 -1.06 4.36 -3.77
N LEU A 135 -1.15 4.52 -5.08
CA LEU A 135 -1.87 3.61 -5.99
C LEU A 135 -1.10 3.51 -7.30
N ARG A 136 -1.38 2.51 -8.11
CA ARG A 136 -0.96 2.53 -9.52
C ARG A 136 -1.52 3.77 -10.21
N HIS A 137 -0.83 4.28 -11.20
CA HIS A 137 -1.12 5.56 -11.86
C HIS A 137 -2.53 5.60 -12.44
N ALA A 138 -2.92 4.56 -13.20
CA ALA A 138 -4.27 4.44 -13.75
C ALA A 138 -5.33 4.41 -12.64
N VAL A 139 -5.07 3.67 -11.56
CA VAL A 139 -5.99 3.56 -10.43
C VAL A 139 -6.08 4.86 -9.63
N ALA A 140 -4.98 5.62 -9.52
CA ALA A 140 -4.99 6.95 -8.92
C ALA A 140 -5.85 7.93 -9.73
N GLN A 141 -5.85 7.83 -11.07
CA GLN A 141 -6.72 8.63 -11.93
C GLN A 141 -8.18 8.24 -11.78
N ALA A 142 -8.48 6.94 -11.83
CA ALA A 142 -9.83 6.39 -11.65
C ALA A 142 -10.40 6.78 -10.26
N TRP A 143 -9.60 6.64 -9.20
CA TRP A 143 -9.98 7.06 -7.85
C TRP A 143 -10.33 8.54 -7.77
N ARG A 144 -9.53 9.42 -8.38
CA ARG A 144 -9.82 10.87 -8.40
C ARG A 144 -11.13 11.16 -9.15
N ALA A 145 -11.35 10.50 -10.29
CA ALA A 145 -12.58 10.65 -11.07
C ALA A 145 -13.81 10.18 -10.28
N MET A 146 -13.73 9.00 -9.65
CA MET A 146 -14.80 8.43 -8.83
C MET A 146 -15.18 9.34 -7.67
N ARG A 147 -14.19 9.91 -6.96
CA ARG A 147 -14.45 10.86 -5.86
C ARG A 147 -15.13 12.14 -6.35
N VAL A 148 -14.75 12.65 -7.52
CA VAL A 148 -15.37 13.87 -8.09
C VAL A 148 -16.81 13.60 -8.50
N ALA A 149 -17.09 12.43 -9.08
CA ALA A 149 -18.45 12.03 -9.43
C ALA A 149 -19.32 11.87 -8.17
N ALA A 150 -18.86 11.12 -7.18
CA ALA A 150 -19.56 10.96 -5.91
C ALA A 150 -19.86 12.31 -5.24
N LEU A 151 -18.89 13.24 -5.24
CA LEU A 151 -19.08 14.56 -4.65
C LEU A 151 -20.15 15.40 -5.36
N ARG A 152 -20.29 15.26 -6.69
CA ARG A 152 -21.36 15.93 -7.46
C ARG A 152 -22.75 15.45 -7.06
N ASP A 153 -22.84 14.20 -6.62
CA ASP A 153 -24.07 13.57 -6.12
C ASP A 153 -24.27 13.79 -4.60
N GLY A 154 -23.43 14.62 -3.97
CA GLY A 154 -23.50 14.90 -2.53
C GLY A 154 -22.92 13.79 -1.64
N VAL A 155 -22.20 12.83 -2.21
CA VAL A 155 -21.57 11.71 -1.51
C VAL A 155 -20.07 11.96 -1.31
N VAL A 156 -19.58 11.84 -0.08
CA VAL A 156 -18.14 11.99 0.21
C VAL A 156 -17.49 10.63 0.41
N LEU A 157 -16.53 10.31 -0.45
CA LEU A 157 -15.68 9.13 -0.31
C LEU A 157 -14.32 9.49 0.31
N GLU A 158 -13.94 8.77 1.36
CA GLU A 158 -12.64 8.85 2.02
C GLU A 158 -11.84 7.56 1.78
N ALA A 159 -10.56 7.69 1.44
CA ALA A 159 -9.65 6.55 1.46
C ALA A 159 -9.24 6.24 2.91
N ILE A 160 -9.32 4.98 3.30
CA ILE A 160 -8.80 4.45 4.56
C ILE A 160 -7.37 3.92 4.34
N SER A 161 -7.18 3.14 3.27
CA SER A 161 -5.90 2.54 2.90
C SER A 161 -5.82 2.30 1.38
N GLY A 162 -4.60 2.19 0.85
CA GLY A 162 -4.29 1.94 -0.57
C GLY A 162 -3.18 0.92 -0.68
N TYR A 163 -2.11 1.19 -1.44
CA TYR A 163 -0.96 0.28 -1.51
C TYR A 163 -0.40 -0.08 -0.12
N ARG A 164 -0.07 -1.35 0.04
CA ARG A 164 0.53 -1.95 1.22
C ARG A 164 1.67 -2.86 0.80
N SER A 165 2.88 -2.65 1.32
CA SER A 165 4.01 -3.54 1.03
C SER A 165 3.85 -4.92 1.68
N HIS A 166 4.53 -5.93 1.14
CA HIS A 166 4.71 -7.25 1.71
C HIS A 166 5.27 -7.16 3.13
N ASP A 167 6.28 -6.30 3.35
CA ASP A 167 6.87 -6.06 4.68
C ASP A 167 5.87 -5.47 5.68
N TYR A 168 4.98 -4.58 5.22
CA TYR A 168 3.93 -4.03 6.07
C TYR A 168 2.94 -5.14 6.48
N GLN A 169 2.51 -5.97 5.53
CA GLN A 169 1.61 -7.10 5.78
C GLN A 169 2.25 -8.11 6.73
N LEU A 170 3.53 -8.45 6.54
CA LEU A 170 4.30 -9.28 7.48
C LEU A 170 4.39 -8.63 8.87
N GLY A 171 4.49 -7.31 8.95
CA GLY A 171 4.41 -6.57 10.20
C GLY A 171 3.07 -6.72 10.92
N ILE A 172 1.94 -6.84 10.19
CA ILE A 172 0.63 -7.17 10.78
C ILE A 172 0.68 -8.55 11.42
N PHE A 173 1.16 -9.56 10.70
CA PHE A 173 1.30 -10.93 11.19
C PHE A 173 2.14 -10.98 12.46
N ARG A 174 3.34 -10.40 12.44
CA ARG A 174 4.24 -10.35 13.60
C ARG A 174 3.58 -9.74 14.83
N ARG A 175 2.82 -8.63 14.67
CA ARG A 175 2.11 -7.99 15.78
C ARG A 175 0.96 -8.85 16.32
N LYS A 176 0.25 -9.57 15.47
CA LYS A 176 -0.87 -10.44 15.86
C LYS A 176 -0.38 -11.71 16.54
N LEU A 177 0.68 -12.34 16.02
CA LEU A 177 1.38 -13.46 16.65
C LEU A 177 1.91 -13.07 18.04
N ALA A 178 2.52 -11.88 18.17
CA ALA A 178 2.99 -11.35 19.45
C ALA A 178 1.86 -11.09 20.47
N ARG A 179 0.60 -11.01 20.02
CA ARG A 179 -0.60 -10.91 20.88
C ARG A 179 -1.25 -12.28 21.15
N GLY A 180 -0.64 -13.37 20.69
CA GLY A 180 -1.10 -14.74 20.92
C GLY A 180 -2.11 -15.27 19.89
N GLN A 181 -2.35 -14.57 18.78
CA GLN A 181 -3.16 -15.11 17.68
C GLN A 181 -2.37 -16.18 16.92
N THR A 182 -3.04 -17.23 16.45
CA THR A 182 -2.43 -18.23 15.55
C THR A 182 -2.36 -17.71 14.11
N VAL A 183 -1.58 -18.35 13.23
CA VAL A 183 -1.56 -17.99 11.80
C VAL A 183 -2.95 -18.14 11.19
N ASP A 184 -3.70 -19.20 11.53
CA ASP A 184 -5.06 -19.43 11.02
C ASP A 184 -6.04 -18.33 11.48
N ASP A 185 -5.98 -17.89 12.74
CA ASP A 185 -6.80 -16.77 13.23
C ASP A 185 -6.53 -15.48 12.44
N ILE A 186 -5.27 -15.25 12.06
CA ILE A 186 -4.87 -14.09 11.28
C ILE A 186 -5.40 -14.22 9.85
N LEU A 187 -5.29 -15.41 9.25
CA LEU A 187 -5.69 -15.68 7.87
C LEU A 187 -7.21 -15.60 7.66
N ALA A 188 -8.01 -15.78 8.70
CA ALA A 188 -9.46 -15.58 8.63
C ALA A 188 -9.85 -14.13 8.32
N VAL A 189 -9.01 -13.15 8.66
CA VAL A 189 -9.32 -11.70 8.53
C VAL A 189 -8.27 -10.92 7.75
N ASN A 190 -7.19 -11.56 7.33
CA ASN A 190 -6.11 -10.93 6.58
C ASN A 190 -5.53 -11.91 5.57
N ALA A 191 -5.47 -11.52 4.30
CA ALA A 191 -4.72 -12.28 3.31
C ALA A 191 -3.25 -12.48 3.74
N ALA A 192 -2.67 -13.62 3.38
CA ALA A 192 -1.26 -13.90 3.59
C ALA A 192 -0.38 -12.81 2.91
N PRO A 193 0.82 -12.49 3.44
CA PRO A 193 1.76 -11.62 2.75
C PRO A 193 1.97 -12.11 1.30
N GLY A 194 1.85 -11.22 0.33
CA GLY A 194 1.93 -11.62 -1.09
C GLY A 194 0.61 -11.98 -1.75
N PHE A 195 -0.46 -12.23 -0.99
CA PHE A 195 -1.79 -12.57 -1.53
C PHE A 195 -2.83 -11.46 -1.33
N SER A 196 -2.43 -10.34 -0.72
CA SER A 196 -3.30 -9.17 -0.60
C SER A 196 -3.33 -8.36 -1.89
N GLU A 197 -4.53 -8.02 -2.36
CA GLU A 197 -4.71 -7.12 -3.50
C GLU A 197 -4.08 -5.74 -3.28
N HIS A 198 -3.93 -5.27 -2.03
CA HIS A 198 -3.22 -4.01 -1.73
C HIS A 198 -1.76 -4.01 -2.17
N HIS A 199 -1.11 -5.17 -2.35
CA HIS A 199 0.26 -5.24 -2.87
C HIS A 199 0.35 -4.70 -4.30
N SER A 200 -0.70 -4.87 -5.10
CA SER A 200 -0.74 -4.43 -6.50
C SER A 200 -0.75 -2.90 -6.66
N GLY A 201 -1.19 -2.18 -5.63
CA GLY A 201 -1.55 -0.77 -5.74
C GLY A 201 -2.87 -0.51 -6.46
N CYS A 202 -3.67 -1.54 -6.72
CA CYS A 202 -4.99 -1.44 -7.34
C CYS A 202 -6.18 -1.54 -6.36
N ALA A 203 -5.94 -1.94 -5.11
CA ALA A 203 -6.97 -2.00 -4.08
C ALA A 203 -7.03 -0.72 -3.24
N LEU A 204 -8.24 -0.37 -2.81
CA LEU A 204 -8.53 0.67 -1.83
C LEU A 204 -9.49 0.16 -0.77
N ASP A 205 -9.22 0.55 0.47
CA ASP A 205 -10.24 0.58 1.51
C ASP A 205 -10.94 1.95 1.47
N ILE A 206 -12.25 1.97 1.27
CA ILE A 206 -13.07 3.19 1.14
C ILE A 206 -14.02 3.29 2.33
N GLY A 207 -14.16 4.51 2.86
CA GLY A 207 -15.13 4.86 3.88
C GLY A 207 -15.81 6.20 3.57
N THR A 208 -16.50 6.73 4.58
CA THR A 208 -17.20 8.03 4.52
C THR A 208 -17.01 8.77 5.86
N PRO A 209 -17.10 10.11 5.88
CA PRO A 209 -17.00 10.87 7.13
C PRO A 209 -18.05 10.41 8.15
N GLY A 210 -17.65 10.39 9.44
CA GLY A 210 -18.52 9.98 10.54
C GLY A 210 -18.57 8.48 10.81
N GLU A 211 -18.06 7.65 9.90
CA GLU A 211 -18.08 6.19 10.06
C GLU A 211 -16.75 5.62 10.58
N PRO A 212 -16.81 4.54 11.39
CA PRO A 212 -15.66 3.73 11.70
C PRO A 212 -14.95 3.20 10.43
N PRO A 213 -13.61 3.14 10.41
CA PRO A 213 -12.85 2.64 9.27
C PRO A 213 -12.89 1.12 9.21
N ALA A 214 -13.14 0.57 8.02
CA ALA A 214 -13.05 -0.86 7.76
C ALA A 214 -13.92 -1.71 8.70
N GLU A 215 -15.18 -1.30 8.86
CA GLU A 215 -16.20 -2.01 9.62
C GLU A 215 -17.43 -2.29 8.74
N GLU A 216 -18.16 -3.37 9.06
CA GLU A 216 -19.35 -3.78 8.30
C GLU A 216 -20.44 -2.70 8.29
N SER A 217 -20.49 -1.82 9.30
CA SER A 217 -21.43 -0.70 9.38
C SER A 217 -21.40 0.22 8.15
N PHE A 218 -20.27 0.28 7.42
CA PHE A 218 -20.15 1.04 6.19
C PHE A 218 -21.20 0.65 5.14
N GLU A 219 -21.66 -0.60 5.12
CA GLU A 219 -22.67 -1.08 4.17
C GLU A 219 -24.01 -0.33 4.26
N ARG A 220 -24.29 0.28 5.42
CA ARG A 220 -25.55 0.98 5.71
C ARG A 220 -25.54 2.45 5.30
N THR A 221 -24.45 2.89 4.68
CA THR A 221 -24.22 4.31 4.37
C THR A 221 -24.68 4.67 2.96
N PRO A 222 -25.03 5.94 2.70
CA PRO A 222 -25.25 6.43 1.34
C PRO A 222 -24.02 6.26 0.43
N ALA A 223 -22.81 6.32 1.01
CA ALA A 223 -21.57 6.14 0.27
C ALA A 223 -21.42 4.71 -0.28
N PHE A 224 -21.72 3.70 0.52
CA PHE A 224 -21.72 2.31 0.05
C PHE A 224 -22.78 2.07 -1.02
N ALA A 225 -24.00 2.59 -0.82
CA ALA A 225 -25.07 2.50 -1.83
C ALA A 225 -24.69 3.15 -3.16
N TRP A 226 -23.97 4.28 -3.11
CA TRP A 226 -23.44 4.94 -4.30
C TRP A 226 -22.37 4.09 -5.00
N LEU A 227 -21.41 3.53 -4.24
CA LEU A 227 -20.36 2.66 -4.79
C LEU A 227 -20.93 1.42 -5.46
N GLN A 228 -21.92 0.76 -4.86
CA GLN A 228 -22.60 -0.40 -5.45
C GLN A 228 -23.24 -0.09 -6.81
N THR A 229 -23.59 1.16 -7.06
CA THR A 229 -24.21 1.59 -8.32
C THR A 229 -23.20 2.08 -9.34
N HIS A 230 -22.14 2.78 -8.89
CA HIS A 230 -21.28 3.59 -9.77
C HIS A 230 -19.81 3.17 -9.81
N ALA A 231 -19.32 2.37 -8.86
CA ALA A 231 -17.89 2.05 -8.78
C ALA A 231 -17.38 1.34 -10.05
N ALA A 232 -18.22 0.50 -10.66
CA ALA A 232 -17.90 -0.22 -11.89
C ALA A 232 -17.64 0.72 -13.09
N ASP A 233 -18.29 1.89 -13.12
CA ASP A 233 -18.07 2.92 -14.16
C ASP A 233 -16.64 3.48 -14.13
N PHE A 234 -15.96 3.31 -12.99
CA PHE A 234 -14.57 3.69 -12.77
C PHE A 234 -13.62 2.49 -12.68
N GLY A 235 -14.08 1.30 -13.06
CA GLY A 235 -13.27 0.08 -13.06
C GLY A 235 -13.11 -0.61 -11.70
N PHE A 236 -13.84 -0.16 -10.66
CA PHE A 236 -13.78 -0.75 -9.33
C PHE A 236 -14.90 -1.77 -9.09
N ALA A 237 -14.56 -2.87 -8.40
CA ALA A 237 -15.50 -3.85 -7.90
C ALA A 237 -15.17 -4.25 -6.46
N MET A 238 -16.17 -4.67 -5.68
CA MET A 238 -15.97 -5.16 -4.32
C MET A 238 -15.45 -6.60 -4.36
N SER A 239 -14.26 -6.85 -3.82
CA SER A 239 -13.59 -8.16 -3.92
C SER A 239 -14.14 -9.20 -2.94
N TYR A 240 -14.61 -8.76 -1.77
CA TYR A 240 -14.97 -9.66 -0.68
C TYR A 240 -16.43 -9.47 -0.23
N PRO A 241 -17.43 -9.81 -1.07
CA PRO A 241 -18.82 -9.91 -0.64
C PRO A 241 -19.00 -11.04 0.39
N ARG A 242 -20.17 -11.08 1.05
CA ARG A 242 -20.56 -12.21 1.91
C ARG A 242 -20.52 -13.51 1.11
N GLY A 243 -19.83 -14.52 1.64
CA GLY A 243 -19.69 -15.82 0.99
C GLY A 243 -18.74 -15.83 -0.21
N ASN A 244 -17.83 -14.86 -0.32
CA ASN A 244 -16.77 -14.90 -1.33
C ASN A 244 -15.95 -16.21 -1.22
N PRO A 245 -15.40 -16.71 -2.34
CA PRO A 245 -14.73 -18.02 -2.38
C PRO A 245 -13.35 -18.02 -1.72
N HIS A 246 -12.84 -16.84 -1.31
CA HIS A 246 -11.48 -16.69 -0.82
C HIS A 246 -11.32 -17.03 0.67
N GLY A 247 -12.44 -17.25 1.38
CA GLY A 247 -12.44 -17.47 2.83
C GLY A 247 -12.10 -16.21 3.63
N ILE A 248 -12.04 -15.04 2.98
CA ILE A 248 -11.89 -13.74 3.64
C ILE A 248 -13.26 -13.32 4.15
N VAL A 249 -13.33 -12.71 5.34
CA VAL A 249 -14.57 -12.15 5.89
C VAL A 249 -15.19 -11.10 4.95
N TYR A 250 -16.45 -10.75 5.17
CA TYR A 250 -17.11 -9.71 4.39
C TYR A 250 -16.44 -8.34 4.62
N GLU A 251 -16.01 -7.68 3.54
CA GLU A 251 -15.33 -6.38 3.59
C GLU A 251 -16.03 -5.34 2.68
N PRO A 252 -17.14 -4.70 3.13
CA PRO A 252 -17.86 -3.68 2.33
C PRO A 252 -17.00 -2.48 1.94
N TRP A 253 -15.90 -2.27 2.66
CA TRP A 253 -14.96 -1.18 2.42
C TRP A 253 -13.91 -1.51 1.36
N HIS A 254 -13.71 -2.78 0.95
CA HIS A 254 -12.58 -3.18 0.09
C HIS A 254 -12.98 -3.23 -1.39
N TRP A 255 -12.37 -2.36 -2.20
CA TRP A 255 -12.66 -2.21 -3.62
C TRP A 255 -11.39 -2.33 -4.46
N PHE A 256 -11.44 -3.17 -5.48
CA PHE A 256 -10.32 -3.45 -6.38
C PHE A 256 -10.58 -2.93 -7.78
N HIS A 257 -9.55 -2.34 -8.38
CA HIS A 257 -9.57 -1.89 -9.76
C HIS A 257 -8.90 -2.90 -10.70
N ALA A 258 -9.66 -3.52 -11.59
CA ALA A 258 -9.09 -4.34 -12.66
C ALA A 258 -8.43 -3.44 -13.70
N LEU A 259 -7.12 -3.61 -13.94
CA LEU A 259 -6.47 -2.89 -15.04
C LEU A 259 -7.00 -3.46 -16.36
N SER A 260 -7.45 -2.56 -17.24
CA SER A 260 -7.88 -2.91 -18.61
C SER A 260 -6.72 -2.95 -19.58
#